data_AF-A0AAN8JW80-F1
#
_entry.id   AF-A0AAN8JW80-F1
#
_cell.length_a   1.000
_cell.length_b   1.000
_cell.length_c   1.000
_cell.angle_alpha   90.00
_cell.angle_beta   90.00
_cell.angle_gamma   90.00
#
_symmetry.space_group_name_H-M   'P 1'
#
loop_
_entity.id
_entity.type
_entity.pdbx_description
1 polymer ?
#
loop_
_entity_poly.entity_id
_entity_poly.type
_entity_poly.pdbx_seq_one_letter_code
_entity_poly.pdbx_strand_id
1 'polypeptide(L)'
;MATVSGQHSVYKIAGVSVYFPCKPYPSQFSMMDKIIKGIERGQNCLLESPTGSGKSLAMLCSALGWQAEQLGKYNCLESLTMLFI
;
A
#
# COMPACT_ATOMS: atom_id res chain seq x y z
N MET A 1 20.84 -0.49 -13.08
CA MET A 1 19.66 -0.16 -12.27
C MET A 1 19.48 -1.26 -11.26
N ALA A 2 19.68 -0.97 -9.98
CA ALA A 2 19.92 -1.96 -8.93
C ALA A 2 18.70 -2.86 -8.68
N THR A 3 18.83 -4.14 -9.01
CA THR A 3 18.02 -5.23 -8.47
C THR A 3 18.35 -5.39 -6.98
N VAL A 4 17.52 -4.81 -6.11
CA VAL A 4 17.60 -5.05 -4.67
C VAL A 4 16.97 -6.41 -4.36
N SER A 5 17.83 -7.42 -4.29
CA SER A 5 17.53 -8.82 -3.93
C SER A 5 17.17 -8.95 -2.44
N GLY A 6 16.07 -8.34 -2.01
CA GLY A 6 15.39 -8.66 -0.75
C GLY A 6 14.23 -9.62 -1.03
N GLN A 7 13.93 -10.53 -0.11
CA GLN A 7 12.74 -11.40 -0.17
C GLN A 7 11.47 -10.56 0.00
N HIS A 8 11.06 -9.81 -1.02
CA HIS A 8 9.88 -8.96 -0.99
C HIS A 8 8.63 -9.80 -1.22
N SER A 9 7.81 -9.94 -0.18
CA SER A 9 6.52 -10.64 -0.27
C SER A 9 5.42 -9.64 -0.58
N VAL A 10 4.57 -9.97 -1.56
CA VAL A 10 3.40 -9.18 -1.91
C VAL A 10 2.22 -9.63 -1.05
N TYR A 11 1.63 -8.69 -0.31
CA TYR A 11 0.45 -8.93 0.52
C TYR A 11 -0.74 -8.17 -0.04
N LYS A 12 -1.87 -8.85 -0.23
CA LYS A 12 -3.12 -8.19 -0.59
C LYS A 12 -3.82 -7.70 0.68
N ILE A 13 -3.95 -6.39 0.83
CA ILE A 13 -4.53 -5.73 2.01
C ILE A 13 -5.56 -4.72 1.52
N ALA A 14 -6.80 -4.83 1.99
CA ALA A 14 -7.91 -3.96 1.57
C ALA A 14 -8.06 -3.82 0.03
N GLY A 15 -7.75 -4.88 -0.73
CA GLY A 15 -7.80 -4.88 -2.20
C GLY A 15 -6.56 -4.31 -2.90
N VAL A 16 -5.58 -3.80 -2.15
CA VAL A 16 -4.34 -3.22 -2.67
C VAL A 16 -3.18 -4.21 -2.52
N SER A 17 -2.30 -4.28 -3.52
CA SER A 17 -1.08 -5.10 -3.45
C SER A 17 0.05 -4.32 -2.77
N VAL A 18 0.39 -4.69 -1.54
CA VAL A 18 1.43 -4.06 -0.72
C VAL A 18 2.70 -4.90 -0.74
N TYR A 19 3.81 -4.29 -1.14
CA TYR A 19 5.13 -4.91 -1.10
C TYR A 19 5.75 -4.73 0.28
N PHE A 20 6.11 -5.83 0.94
CA PHE A 20 6.76 -5.77 2.25
C PHE A 20 8.01 -6.66 2.27
N PRO A 21 9.17 -6.16 2.77
CA PRO A 21 10.46 -6.85 2.66
C PRO A 21 10.66 -7.98 3.69
N CYS A 22 9.72 -8.18 4.61
CA CYS A 22 9.77 -9.21 5.64
C CYS A 22 8.36 -9.74 5.92
N LYS A 23 8.22 -10.75 6.80
CA LYS A 23 6.90 -11.25 7.19
C LYS A 23 6.26 -10.25 8.18
N PRO A 24 5.12 -9.62 7.84
CA PRO A 24 4.48 -8.67 8.73
C PRO A 24 3.87 -9.37 9.94
N TYR A 25 3.95 -8.72 11.10
CA TYR A 25 3.22 -9.14 12.29
C TYR A 25 1.71 -8.92 12.11
N PRO A 26 0.84 -9.71 12.78
CA PRO A 26 -0.61 -9.52 12.68
C PRO A 26 -1.09 -8.10 13.03
N SER A 27 -0.42 -7.44 13.98
CA SER A 27 -0.70 -6.05 14.35
C SER A 27 -0.32 -5.05 13.25
N GLN A 28 0.80 -5.28 12.54
CA GLN A 28 1.18 -4.48 11.37
C GLN A 28 0.17 -4.67 10.25
N PHE A 29 -0.32 -5.89 10.01
CA PHE A 29 -1.32 -6.16 8.98
C PHE A 29 -2.63 -5.40 9.25
N SER A 30 -3.12 -5.42 10.49
CA SER A 30 -4.32 -4.66 10.87
C SER A 30 -4.10 -3.15 10.77
N MET A 31 -2.89 -2.66 11.07
CA MET A 31 -2.51 -1.27 10.85
C MET A 31 -2.52 -0.90 9.37
N MET A 32 -1.89 -1.70 8.50
CA MET A 32 -1.86 -1.48 7.04
C MET A 32 -3.28 -1.43 6.45
N ASP A 33 -4.17 -2.32 6.89
CA ASP A 33 -5.58 -2.32 6.47
C ASP A 33 -6.30 -1.01 6.83
N LYS A 34 -6.12 -0.52 8.06
CA LYS A 34 -6.69 0.76 8.48
C LYS A 34 -6.09 1.95 7.73
N ILE A 35 -4.78 1.93 7.46
CA ILE A 35 -4.10 2.99 6.69
C ILE A 35 -4.66 3.05 5.28
N ILE A 36 -4.75 1.92 4.57
CA ILE A 36 -5.24 1.87 3.18
C ILE A 36 -6.69 2.36 3.11
N LYS A 37 -7.55 1.88 4.02
CA LYS A 37 -8.95 2.35 4.10
C LYS A 37 -9.07 3.83 4.45
N GLY A 38 -8.19 4.33 5.32
CA GLY A 38 -8.12 5.75 5.68
C GLY A 38 -7.75 6.62 4.49
N ILE A 39 -6.71 6.22 3.74
CA ILE A 39 -6.26 6.92 2.53
C ILE A 39 -7.35 6.89 1.46
N GLU A 40 -7.97 5.73 1.22
CA GLU A 40 -9.07 5.59 0.25
C GLU A 40 -10.27 6.48 0.59
N ARG A 41 -10.55 6.70 1.87
CA ARG A 41 -11.63 7.56 2.35
C ARG A 41 -11.24 9.03 2.51
N GLY A 42 -9.96 9.39 2.30
CA GLY A 42 -9.45 10.73 2.58
C GLY A 42 -9.52 11.13 4.06
N GLN A 43 -9.43 10.17 4.98
CA GLN A 43 -9.58 10.37 6.42
C GLN A 43 -8.25 10.27 7.17
N ASN A 44 -8.09 11.10 8.20
CA ASN A 44 -6.97 11.01 9.14
C ASN A 44 -7.19 9.84 10.10
N CYS A 45 -6.21 8.94 10.20
CA CYS A 45 -6.26 7.79 11.10
C CYS A 45 -5.26 7.97 12.25
N LEU A 46 -5.74 7.93 13.49
CA LEU A 46 -4.89 7.81 14.67
C LEU A 46 -4.69 6.33 15.00
N LEU A 47 -3.48 5.83 14.79
CA LEU A 47 -3.16 4.40 14.94
C LEU A 47 -2.09 4.23 16.01
N GLU A 48 -2.51 3.73 17.16
CA GLU A 48 -1.58 3.33 18.21
C GLU A 48 -1.02 1.94 17.92
N SER A 49 0.30 1.81 18.03
CA SER A 49 0.99 0.54 17.88
C SER A 49 2.14 0.49 18.88
N PRO A 50 2.48 -0.70 19.43
CA PRO A 50 3.58 -0.86 20.38
C PRO A 50 4.93 -0.44 19.78
N THR A 51 5.77 0.24 20.57
CA THR A 51 7.05 0.84 20.14
C THR A 51 8.01 -0.23 19.60
N GLY A 52 8.70 0.04 18.48
CA GLY A 52 9.69 -0.87 17.88
C GLY A 52 9.22 -1.80 16.75
N SER A 53 7.93 -1.87 16.44
CA SER A 53 7.39 -2.80 15.42
C SER A 53 7.40 -2.27 13.98
N GLY A 54 8.38 -1.50 13.51
CA GLY A 54 8.49 -1.13 12.08
C GLY A 54 7.30 -0.35 11.47
N LYS A 55 6.60 0.48 12.26
CA LYS A 55 5.42 1.27 11.84
C LYS A 55 5.66 2.13 10.60
N SER A 56 6.78 2.85 10.54
CA SER A 56 7.07 3.74 9.42
C SER A 56 7.19 2.97 8.11
N LEU A 57 7.79 1.77 8.16
CA LEU A 57 7.89 0.90 6.99
C LEU A 57 6.51 0.39 6.56
N ALA A 58 5.68 -0.06 7.52
CA ALA A 58 4.32 -0.51 7.23
C ALA A 58 3.45 0.60 6.61
N MET A 59 3.58 1.82 7.14
CA MET A 59 2.87 3.00 6.63
C MET A 59 3.33 3.39 5.23
N LEU A 60 4.65 3.48 5.00
CA LEU A 60 5.20 3.82 3.68
C LEU A 60 4.83 2.76 2.63
N CYS A 61 5.00 1.47 2.93
CA CYS A 61 4.63 0.38 2.02
C CYS A 61 3.14 0.41 1.68
N SER A 62 2.27 0.69 2.66
CA SER A 62 0.82 0.80 2.44
C SER A 62 0.47 1.96 1.52
N ALA A 63 1.07 3.13 1.75
CA ALA A 63 0.83 4.33 0.94
C ALA A 63 1.34 4.16 -0.50
N LEU A 64 2.54 3.60 -0.67
CA LEU A 64 3.12 3.31 -1.99
C LEU A 64 2.32 2.26 -2.75
N GLY A 65 1.88 1.19 -2.09
CA GLY A 65 1.02 0.17 -2.68
C GLY A 65 -0.30 0.77 -3.16
N TRP A 66 -0.93 1.60 -2.33
CA TRP A 66 -2.18 2.28 -2.70
C TRP A 66 -1.97 3.23 -3.88
N GLN A 67 -0.89 4.01 -3.88
CA GLN A 67 -0.57 4.92 -4.98
C GLN A 67 -0.34 4.16 -6.30
N ALA A 68 0.39 3.04 -6.28
CA ALA A 68 0.62 2.21 -7.46
C ALA A 68 -0.69 1.64 -8.02
N GLU A 69 -1.60 1.20 -7.14
CA GLU A 69 -2.93 0.72 -7.53
C GLU A 69 -3.77 1.83 -8.19
N GLN A 70 -3.76 3.04 -7.61
CA GLN A 70 -4.46 4.18 -8.20
C GLN A 70 -3.86 4.55 -9.57
N LEU A 71 -2.54 4.63 -9.69
CA LEU A 71 -1.86 4.88 -10.97
C LEU A 71 -2.17 3.80 -12.01
N GLY A 72 -2.24 2.53 -11.63
CA GLY A 72 -2.66 1.44 -12.51
C GLY A 72 -4.10 1.62 -13.02
N LYS A 73 -5.01 2.07 -12.16
CA LYS A 73 -6.38 2.44 -12.56
C LYS A 73 -6.38 3.60 -13.54
N TYR A 74 -5.58 4.64 -13.32
CA TYR A 74 -5.44 5.77 -14.26
C TYR A 74 -4.84 5.34 -15.60
N ASN A 75 -3.83 4.45 -15.63
CA ASN A 75 -3.28 3.91 -16.87
C ASN A 75 -4.29 3.06 -17.67
N CYS A 76 -5.16 2.32 -16.97
CA CYS A 76 -6.26 1.59 -17.60
C CYS A 76 -7.36 2.53 -18.11
N LEU A 77 -7.61 3.64 -17.40
CA LEU A 77 -8.56 4.68 -17.82
C LEU A 77 -8.02 5.52 -18.99
N GLU A 78 -6.73 5.80 -19.08
CA GLU A 78 -6.14 6.47 -20.26
C GLU A 78 -6.25 5.64 -21.54
N SER A 79 -6.34 4.30 -21.45
CA SER A 79 -6.68 3.47 -22.62
C SER A 79 -8.15 3.63 -23.07
N LEU A 80 -9.04 4.15 -22.22
CA LEU A 80 -10.45 4.41 -22.53
C LEU A 80 -10.72 5.86 -22.98
N THR A 81 -9.91 6.84 -22.55
CA THR A 81 -10.12 8.26 -22.92
C THR A 81 -9.71 8.60 -24.36
N MET A 82 -8.93 7.74 -25.04
CA MET A 82 -8.55 7.93 -26.45
C MET A 82 -9.64 7.57 -27.49
N LEU A 83 -10.86 7.17 -27.07
CA LEU A 83 -11.95 6.85 -28.02
C LEU A 83 -12.98 7.99 -28.22
N PHE A 84 -12.81 9.16 -27.60
CA PHE A 84 -13.79 10.26 -27.67
C PHE A 84 -13.21 11.67 -27.91
N ILE A 85 -12.04 11.77 -28.52
CA ILE A 85 -11.54 13.02 -29.12
C ILE A 85 -11.13 12.72 -30.56
#